data_AF-A0A1M7Y8V4-F1
#
_entry.id   AF-A0A1M7Y8V4-F1
#
_cell.length_a   1.000
_cell.length_b   1.000
_cell.length_c   1.000
_cell.angle_alpha   90.00
_cell.angle_beta   90.00
_cell.angle_gamma   90.00
#
_symmetry.space_group_name_H-M   'P 1'
#
loop_
_entity.id
_entity.type
_entity.pdbx_description
1 polymer ?
#
loop_
_entity_poly.entity_id
_entity_poly.type
_entity_poly.pdbx_seq_one_letter_code
_entity_poly.pdbx_strand_id
1 'polypeptide(L)'
;MRENKSAVLNRFFSRNTFRDIIDSTDDEIYKSVILRYVKNPENKKNVELISEIYTELKKNYRNEYYYKNTLLNKLLLGVHSINTTVALTEIPISKSKADFVLINGKAIAYEIKTELDNLDRLENQINDYYKAFDHVSVITCKENLALLENKLEIINKPIGIYVLQNNGSLSIIQKPLKYSDSLDKNIIFKILRKSEYESIIMQVYGELPQVTQFKYYSECLNLFLKVDLDKVYELFIAQLKKRTKVEKELYQNVPYELKFLTYFMDLKEADYSRLNSFLYNQFGGM
;
A
#
# COMPACT_ATOMS: atom_id res chain seq x y z
N MET A 1 -1.76 27.07 -14.71
CA MET A 1 -1.59 27.52 -13.30
C MET A 1 -2.19 26.58 -12.23
N ARG A 2 -3.20 25.74 -12.53
CA ARG A 2 -3.69 24.69 -11.61
C ARG A 2 -2.84 23.40 -11.65
N GLU A 3 -2.36 22.98 -12.82
CA GLU A 3 -1.51 21.77 -12.97
C GLU A 3 -0.21 21.85 -12.15
N ASN A 4 0.42 23.03 -12.10
CA ASN A 4 1.65 23.27 -11.34
C ASN A 4 1.42 23.41 -9.80
N LYS A 5 0.16 23.48 -9.34
CA LYS A 5 -0.21 23.42 -7.92
C LYS A 5 -0.29 21.97 -7.44
N SER A 6 -0.97 21.13 -8.21
CA SER A 6 -1.17 19.72 -7.89
C SER A 6 0.12 18.89 -7.93
N ALA A 7 1.04 19.20 -8.85
CA ALA A 7 2.28 18.44 -9.01
C ALA A 7 3.20 18.47 -7.77
N VAL A 8 3.27 19.60 -7.06
CA VAL A 8 4.14 19.71 -5.87
C VAL A 8 3.51 19.02 -4.65
N LEU A 9 2.17 19.02 -4.53
CA LEU A 9 1.45 18.29 -3.48
C LEU A 9 1.62 16.76 -3.59
N ASN A 10 1.74 16.23 -4.82
CA ASN A 10 2.07 14.82 -5.04
C ASN A 10 3.47 14.45 -4.54
N ARG A 11 4.40 15.41 -4.44
CA ARG A 11 5.76 15.19 -3.96
C ARG A 11 5.91 15.37 -2.45
N PHE A 12 5.05 16.17 -1.83
CA PHE A 12 5.14 16.49 -0.40
C PHE A 12 5.13 15.25 0.50
N PHE A 13 4.18 14.34 0.28
CA PHE A 13 4.11 13.06 0.99
C PHE A 13 4.81 11.93 0.24
N SER A 14 5.96 12.21 -0.36
CA SER A 14 6.79 11.19 -1.02
C SER A 14 7.81 10.60 -0.05
N ARG A 15 8.24 9.36 -0.33
CA ARG A 15 9.30 8.70 0.45
C ARG A 15 10.61 9.48 0.47
N ASN A 16 10.95 10.15 -0.64
CA ASN A 16 12.21 10.88 -0.77
C ASN A 16 12.19 12.14 0.09
N THR A 17 11.18 13.00 -0.10
CA THR A 17 10.98 14.21 0.74
C THR A 17 11.00 13.87 2.22
N PHE A 18 10.31 12.80 2.62
CA PHE A 18 10.25 12.42 4.02
C PHE A 18 11.54 11.77 4.55
N ARG A 19 12.32 11.11 3.68
CA ARG A 19 13.65 10.61 4.06
C ARG A 19 14.61 11.77 4.27
N ASP A 20 14.61 12.75 3.36
CA ASP A 20 15.44 13.95 3.45
C ASP A 20 15.12 14.73 4.74
N ILE A 21 13.83 14.91 5.06
CA ILE A 21 13.40 15.48 6.34
C ILE A 21 13.97 14.74 7.57
N ILE A 22 13.95 13.40 7.56
CA ILE A 22 14.45 12.59 8.68
C ILE A 22 15.99 12.67 8.80
N ASP A 23 16.69 12.78 7.67
CA ASP A 23 18.15 12.71 7.62
C ASP A 23 18.85 14.07 7.79
N SER A 24 18.31 15.15 7.19
CA SER A 24 18.94 16.47 7.16
C SER A 24 18.08 17.58 7.77
N THR A 25 16.81 17.33 8.13
CA THR A 25 15.82 18.33 8.60
C THR A 25 15.59 19.51 7.65
N ASP A 26 16.12 19.43 6.42
CA ASP A 26 16.00 20.47 5.41
C ASP A 26 15.63 19.84 4.06
N ASP A 27 14.43 20.16 3.58
CA ASP A 27 13.92 19.75 2.27
C ASP A 27 13.19 20.92 1.57
N GLU A 28 13.61 21.23 0.35
CA GLU A 28 13.09 22.32 -0.47
C GLU A 28 11.64 22.12 -0.91
N ILE A 29 11.21 20.87 -1.11
CA ILE A 29 9.82 20.56 -1.50
C ILE A 29 8.91 20.82 -0.30
N TYR A 30 9.30 20.38 0.89
CA TYR A 30 8.61 20.63 2.13
C TYR A 30 8.45 22.15 2.35
N LYS A 31 9.56 22.89 2.37
CA LYS A 31 9.56 24.35 2.55
C LYS A 31 8.67 25.06 1.52
N SER A 32 8.83 24.74 0.24
CA SER A 32 8.07 25.38 -0.84
C SER A 32 6.58 25.08 -0.78
N VAL A 33 6.17 23.88 -0.37
CA VAL A 33 4.76 23.54 -0.16
C VAL A 33 4.20 24.26 1.05
N ILE A 34 4.91 24.29 2.18
CA ILE A 34 4.46 24.98 3.38
C ILE A 34 4.24 26.48 3.11
N LEU A 35 5.24 27.16 2.54
CA LEU A 35 5.14 28.59 2.22
C LEU A 35 4.03 28.91 1.22
N ARG A 36 3.63 27.94 0.38
CA ARG A 36 2.61 28.11 -0.64
C ARG A 36 1.19 27.88 -0.14
N TYR A 37 1.00 26.97 0.80
CA TYR A 37 -0.33 26.49 1.22
C TYR A 37 -0.70 26.87 2.64
N VAL A 38 0.27 27.10 3.53
CA VAL A 38 0.03 27.45 4.92
C VAL A 38 0.23 28.95 5.15
N LYS A 39 -0.75 29.58 5.79
CA LYS A 39 -0.62 30.98 6.22
C LYS A 39 0.19 31.05 7.52
N ASN A 40 1.13 31.99 7.58
CA ASN A 40 1.97 32.29 8.74
C ASN A 40 2.65 31.03 9.35
N PRO A 41 3.50 30.31 8.59
CA PRO A 41 4.04 29.03 9.03
C PRO A 41 5.11 29.14 10.12
N GLU A 42 5.78 30.28 10.27
CA GLU A 42 6.99 30.46 11.11
C GLU A 42 6.78 30.12 12.60
N ASN A 43 5.56 30.29 13.13
CA ASN A 43 5.27 30.01 14.54
C ASN A 43 4.68 28.61 14.79
N LYS A 44 4.48 27.81 13.73
CA LYS A 44 3.82 26.50 13.82
C LYS A 44 4.86 25.39 13.91
N LYS A 45 4.53 24.34 14.65
CA LYS A 45 5.31 23.11 14.63
C LYS A 45 5.09 22.36 13.32
N ASN A 46 6.08 21.60 12.88
CA ASN A 46 5.98 20.83 11.63
C ASN A 46 4.80 19.86 11.62
N VAL A 47 4.42 19.29 12.77
CA VAL A 47 3.22 18.44 12.88
C VAL A 47 1.92 19.19 12.52
N GLU A 48 1.80 20.45 12.91
CA GLU A 48 0.63 21.30 12.60
C GLU A 48 0.60 21.63 11.10
N LEU A 49 1.77 21.98 10.56
CA LEU A 49 1.94 22.27 9.13
C LEU A 49 1.55 21.08 8.26
N ILE A 50 2.03 19.88 8.60
CA ILE A 50 1.70 18.64 7.89
C ILE A 50 0.19 18.36 7.95
N SER A 51 -0.44 18.59 9.10
CA SER A 51 -1.89 18.41 9.27
C SER A 51 -2.70 19.39 8.41
N GLU A 52 -2.24 20.64 8.27
CA GLU A 52 -2.85 21.62 7.38
C GLU A 52 -2.72 21.22 5.89
N ILE A 53 -1.54 20.75 5.47
CA ILE A 53 -1.35 20.24 4.09
C ILE A 53 -2.22 19.00 3.84
N TYR A 54 -2.32 18.08 4.79
CA TYR A 54 -3.17 16.90 4.63
C TYR A 54 -4.66 17.27 4.59
N THR A 55 -5.07 18.31 5.32
CA THR A 55 -6.43 18.88 5.26
C THR A 55 -6.71 19.49 3.89
N GLU A 56 -5.72 20.13 3.27
CA GLU A 56 -5.81 20.62 1.89
C GLU A 56 -6.00 19.47 0.90
N LEU A 57 -5.26 18.36 1.04
CA LEU A 57 -5.48 17.15 0.23
C LEU A 57 -6.91 16.62 0.40
N LYS A 58 -7.38 16.51 1.65
CA LYS A 58 -8.73 16.02 1.96
C LYS A 58 -9.84 16.81 1.27
N LYS A 59 -9.71 18.14 1.27
CA LYS A 59 -10.78 19.06 0.81
C LYS A 59 -10.72 19.31 -0.70
N ASN A 60 -9.53 19.48 -1.24
CA ASN A 60 -9.35 20.09 -2.55
C ASN A 60 -8.60 19.21 -3.55
N TYR A 61 -7.87 18.18 -3.10
CA TYR A 61 -7.03 17.35 -3.98
C TYR A 61 -6.70 15.98 -3.37
N ARG A 62 -7.67 15.05 -3.36
CA ARG A 62 -7.49 13.70 -2.79
C ARG A 62 -6.70 12.82 -3.77
N ASN A 63 -5.39 12.99 -3.76
CA ASN A 63 -4.48 12.19 -4.56
C ASN A 63 -4.30 10.77 -4.01
N GLU A 64 -3.53 9.96 -4.74
CA GLU A 64 -3.24 8.57 -4.41
C GLU A 64 -2.67 8.39 -2.99
N TYR A 65 -1.81 9.31 -2.53
CA TYR A 65 -1.29 9.29 -1.16
C TYR A 65 -2.40 9.38 -0.12
N TYR A 66 -3.33 10.34 -0.28
CA TYR A 66 -4.45 10.51 0.64
C TYR A 66 -5.31 9.24 0.73
N TYR A 67 -5.57 8.59 -0.41
CA TYR A 67 -6.30 7.32 -0.45
C TYR A 67 -5.55 6.21 0.26
N LYS A 68 -4.27 6.00 -0.08
CA LYS A 68 -3.40 4.97 0.52
C LYS A 68 -3.25 5.15 2.04
N ASN A 69 -3.01 6.39 2.48
CA ASN A 69 -2.89 6.69 3.91
C ASN A 69 -4.20 6.52 4.66
N THR A 70 -5.31 6.97 4.08
CA THR A 70 -6.62 6.77 4.70
C THR A 70 -6.99 5.30 4.76
N LEU A 71 -6.71 4.53 3.72
CA LEU A 71 -6.96 3.10 3.67
C LEU A 71 -6.18 2.35 4.74
N LEU A 72 -4.87 2.60 4.84
CA LEU A 72 -4.03 1.99 5.87
C LEU A 72 -4.59 2.32 7.26
N ASN A 73 -4.85 3.58 7.55
CA ASN A 73 -5.39 3.98 8.85
C ASN A 73 -6.74 3.30 9.15
N LYS A 74 -7.67 3.26 8.20
CA LYS A 74 -9.02 2.73 8.43
C LYS A 74 -9.03 1.20 8.51
N LEU A 75 -8.34 0.50 7.61
CA LEU A 75 -8.37 -0.95 7.57
C LEU A 75 -7.37 -1.59 8.54
N LEU A 76 -6.14 -1.08 8.62
CA LEU A 76 -5.11 -1.67 9.47
C LEU A 76 -5.26 -1.27 10.95
N LEU A 77 -5.58 0.00 11.23
CA LEU A 77 -5.55 0.53 12.60
C LEU A 77 -6.93 0.79 13.20
N GLY A 78 -7.96 0.98 12.36
CA GLY A 78 -9.33 1.20 12.80
C GLY A 78 -10.14 -0.08 13.01
N VAL A 79 -9.79 -1.18 12.33
CA VAL A 79 -10.57 -2.43 12.32
C VAL A 79 -9.78 -3.63 12.81
N HIS A 80 -8.46 -3.64 12.60
CA HIS A 80 -7.62 -4.78 12.90
C HIS A 80 -6.47 -4.43 13.85
N SER A 81 -5.85 -5.46 14.42
CA SER A 81 -4.62 -5.28 15.19
C SER A 81 -3.42 -5.35 14.26
N ILE A 82 -2.47 -4.43 14.42
CA ILE A 82 -1.13 -4.51 13.81
C ILE A 82 -0.36 -5.77 14.25
N ASN A 83 -0.84 -6.48 15.28
CA ASN A 83 -0.27 -7.78 15.69
C ASN A 83 -0.62 -8.91 14.72
N THR A 84 -1.80 -8.85 14.10
CA THR A 84 -2.35 -9.96 13.30
C THR A 84 -2.42 -9.63 11.82
N THR A 85 -2.39 -8.34 11.49
CA THR A 85 -2.59 -7.82 10.14
C THR A 85 -1.35 -7.19 9.58
N VAL A 86 -1.06 -7.50 8.32
CA VAL A 86 0.06 -6.93 7.56
C VAL A 86 -0.48 -6.27 6.30
N ALA A 87 -0.10 -5.02 6.09
CA ALA A 87 -0.27 -4.33 4.82
C ALA A 87 0.99 -4.45 3.95
N LEU A 88 0.81 -4.64 2.65
CA LEU A 88 1.83 -4.53 1.62
C LEU A 88 1.34 -3.51 0.58
N THR A 89 2.27 -2.94 -0.17
CA THR A 89 1.96 -1.99 -1.25
C THR A 89 2.77 -2.35 -2.47
N GLU A 90 2.32 -1.91 -3.65
CA GLU A 90 3.11 -1.93 -4.87
C GLU A 90 3.56 -3.35 -5.30
N ILE A 91 2.71 -4.37 -5.10
CA ILE A 91 3.04 -5.76 -5.43
C ILE A 91 2.86 -6.00 -6.94
N PRO A 92 3.92 -6.35 -7.70
CA PRO A 92 3.80 -6.61 -9.12
C PRO A 92 3.06 -7.94 -9.35
N ILE A 93 2.05 -7.93 -10.22
CA ILE A 93 1.25 -9.11 -10.56
C ILE A 93 1.01 -9.11 -12.07
N SER A 94 1.61 -10.06 -12.78
CA SER A 94 1.51 -10.14 -14.24
C SER A 94 1.96 -8.83 -14.90
N LYS A 95 1.07 -8.06 -15.54
CA LYS A 95 1.37 -6.76 -16.18
C LYS A 95 0.91 -5.56 -15.33
N SER A 96 0.33 -5.84 -14.17
CA SER A 96 -0.26 -4.87 -13.27
C SER A 96 0.50 -4.83 -11.94
N LYS A 97 0.10 -3.93 -11.05
CA LYS A 97 0.77 -3.73 -9.76
C LYS A 97 -0.27 -3.37 -8.71
N ALA A 98 -0.54 -4.30 -7.80
CA ALA A 98 -1.50 -4.09 -6.73
C ALA A 98 -1.05 -2.95 -5.82
N ASP A 99 -1.87 -1.89 -5.77
CA ASP A 99 -1.60 -0.68 -5.00
C ASP A 99 -1.45 -1.02 -3.52
N PHE A 100 -2.32 -1.89 -3.01
CA PHE A 100 -2.36 -2.24 -1.60
C PHE A 100 -2.84 -3.68 -1.40
N VAL A 101 -2.23 -4.42 -0.48
CA VAL A 101 -2.66 -5.77 -0.10
C VAL A 101 -2.74 -5.83 1.42
N LEU A 102 -3.88 -6.26 1.95
CA LEU A 102 -4.08 -6.44 3.39
C LEU A 102 -4.20 -7.92 3.73
N ILE A 103 -3.39 -8.39 4.67
CA ILE A 103 -3.31 -9.80 5.06
C ILE A 103 -3.72 -9.92 6.54
N ASN A 104 -4.91 -10.47 6.80
CA ASN A 104 -5.40 -10.82 8.14
C ASN A 104 -6.32 -12.05 8.07
N GLY A 105 -5.77 -13.25 8.29
CA GLY A 105 -6.47 -14.52 8.06
C GLY A 105 -6.70 -14.83 6.57
N LYS A 106 -6.94 -13.82 5.74
CA LYS A 106 -6.95 -13.85 4.27
C LYS A 106 -6.23 -12.64 3.70
N ALA A 107 -5.83 -12.72 2.43
CA ALA A 107 -5.21 -11.62 1.70
C ALA A 107 -6.20 -10.96 0.75
N ILE A 108 -6.41 -9.65 0.87
CA ILE A 108 -7.26 -8.87 -0.01
C ILE A 108 -6.37 -7.89 -0.78
N ALA A 109 -6.35 -7.99 -2.11
CA ALA A 109 -5.71 -7.03 -2.99
C ALA A 109 -6.68 -5.89 -3.31
N TYR A 110 -6.22 -4.65 -3.19
CA TYR A 110 -6.98 -3.44 -3.45
C TYR A 110 -6.38 -2.68 -4.62
N GLU A 111 -7.23 -2.35 -5.57
CA GLU A 111 -7.00 -1.31 -6.57
C GLU A 111 -7.58 0.02 -6.06
N ILE A 112 -6.84 1.10 -6.18
CA ILE A 112 -7.28 2.45 -5.80
C ILE A 112 -7.59 3.25 -7.06
N LYS A 113 -8.81 3.77 -7.17
CA LYS A 113 -9.26 4.66 -8.24
C LYS A 113 -9.75 5.97 -7.65
N THR A 114 -8.86 6.95 -7.61
CA THR A 114 -9.15 8.29 -7.11
C THR A 114 -10.11 9.05 -8.03
N GLU A 115 -10.54 10.24 -7.62
CA GLU A 115 -11.33 11.12 -8.51
C GLU A 115 -10.59 11.54 -9.79
N LEU A 116 -9.26 11.40 -9.81
CA LEU A 116 -8.40 11.84 -10.90
C LEU A 116 -8.16 10.73 -11.94
N ASP A 117 -8.53 9.49 -11.62
CA ASP A 117 -8.24 8.32 -12.44
C ASP A 117 -9.36 8.03 -13.43
N ASN A 118 -8.99 7.53 -14.61
CA ASN A 118 -9.92 6.81 -15.48
C ASN A 118 -9.96 5.32 -15.12
N LEU A 119 -10.98 4.64 -15.62
CA LEU A 119 -11.23 3.23 -15.35
C LEU A 119 -10.90 2.34 -16.55
N ASP A 120 -10.09 2.82 -17.50
CA ASP A 120 -9.84 2.11 -18.76
C ASP A 120 -8.96 0.88 -18.57
N ARG A 121 -8.03 0.94 -17.59
CA ARG A 121 -7.13 -0.17 -17.26
C ARG A 121 -7.69 -1.13 -16.23
N LEU A 122 -8.82 -0.78 -15.60
CA LEU A 122 -9.34 -1.47 -14.42
C LEU A 122 -9.56 -2.97 -14.67
N GLU A 123 -10.18 -3.32 -15.79
CA GLU A 123 -10.46 -4.71 -16.14
C GLU A 123 -9.19 -5.57 -16.17
N ASN A 124 -8.14 -5.09 -16.84
CA ASN A 124 -6.85 -5.79 -16.91
C ASN A 124 -6.20 -5.92 -15.53
N GLN A 125 -6.26 -4.87 -14.71
CA GLN A 125 -5.71 -4.87 -13.36
C GLN A 125 -6.41 -5.88 -12.46
N ILE A 126 -7.74 -5.90 -12.46
CA ILE A 126 -8.53 -6.86 -11.68
C ILE A 126 -8.26 -8.29 -12.14
N ASN A 127 -8.24 -8.52 -13.45
CA ASN A 127 -7.95 -9.84 -14.00
C ASN A 127 -6.54 -10.31 -13.67
N ASP A 128 -5.56 -9.41 -13.65
CA ASP A 128 -4.21 -9.73 -13.19
C ASP A 128 -4.18 -10.01 -11.68
N TYR A 129 -4.88 -9.25 -10.84
CA TYR A 129 -4.85 -9.44 -9.38
C TYR A 129 -5.41 -10.79 -8.97
N TYR A 130 -6.49 -11.22 -9.61
CA TYR A 130 -7.08 -12.55 -9.38
C TYR A 130 -6.15 -13.71 -9.80
N LYS A 131 -5.06 -13.47 -10.54
CA LYS A 131 -4.04 -14.49 -10.79
C LYS A 131 -3.17 -14.80 -9.58
N ALA A 132 -3.15 -13.92 -8.59
CA ALA A 132 -2.33 -14.07 -7.40
C ALA A 132 -3.09 -14.02 -6.08
N PHE A 133 -4.25 -13.36 -6.02
CA PHE A 133 -5.05 -13.20 -4.81
C PHE A 133 -6.49 -13.62 -5.06
N ASP A 134 -7.03 -14.42 -4.13
CA ASP A 134 -8.40 -14.94 -4.20
C ASP A 134 -9.46 -13.94 -3.71
N HIS A 135 -9.06 -12.79 -3.20
CA HIS A 135 -9.95 -11.67 -2.87
C HIS A 135 -9.40 -10.38 -3.47
N VAL A 136 -10.21 -9.73 -4.30
CA VAL A 136 -9.85 -8.44 -4.92
C VAL A 136 -10.93 -7.41 -4.62
N SER A 137 -10.53 -6.17 -4.39
CA SER A 137 -11.42 -5.05 -4.13
C SER A 137 -10.98 -3.80 -4.88
N VAL A 138 -11.93 -2.93 -5.18
CA VAL A 138 -11.69 -1.59 -5.70
C VAL A 138 -12.12 -0.57 -4.67
N ILE A 139 -11.29 0.44 -4.46
CA ILE A 139 -11.62 1.63 -3.67
C ILE A 139 -11.81 2.78 -4.64
N THR A 140 -12.91 3.50 -4.49
CA THR A 140 -13.17 4.69 -5.30
C THR A 140 -13.88 5.79 -4.52
N CYS A 141 -14.25 6.88 -5.17
CA CYS A 141 -15.07 7.96 -4.64
C CYS A 141 -16.55 7.75 -4.97
N LYS A 142 -17.42 8.52 -4.30
CA LYS A 142 -18.87 8.44 -4.53
C LYS A 142 -19.24 8.79 -5.97
N GLU A 143 -18.52 9.74 -6.57
CA GLU A 143 -18.77 10.26 -7.90
C GLU A 143 -18.50 9.21 -8.99
N ASN A 144 -17.55 8.30 -8.77
CA ASN A 144 -17.17 7.25 -9.72
C ASN A 144 -17.92 5.92 -9.50
N LEU A 145 -18.73 5.79 -8.45
CA LEU A 145 -19.35 4.53 -8.05
C LEU A 145 -20.21 3.89 -9.16
N ALA A 146 -21.14 4.65 -9.75
CA ALA A 146 -22.03 4.11 -10.79
C ALA A 146 -21.27 3.64 -12.04
N LEU A 147 -20.23 4.39 -12.44
CA LEU A 147 -19.37 4.00 -13.56
C LEU A 147 -18.55 2.75 -13.24
N LEU A 148 -18.07 2.63 -12.00
CA LEU A 148 -17.36 1.46 -11.52
C LEU A 148 -18.26 0.23 -11.55
N GLU A 149 -19.47 0.30 -10.98
CA GLU A 149 -20.43 -0.82 -10.95
C GLU A 149 -20.69 -1.38 -12.35
N ASN A 150 -21.00 -0.52 -13.33
CA ASN A 150 -21.19 -0.94 -14.72
C ASN A 150 -19.97 -1.68 -15.31
N LYS A 151 -18.74 -1.22 -14.99
CA LYS A 151 -17.52 -1.90 -15.45
C LYS A 151 -17.30 -3.23 -14.75
N LEU A 152 -17.62 -3.33 -13.46
CA LEU A 152 -17.42 -4.55 -12.69
C LEU A 152 -18.43 -5.65 -13.07
N GLU A 153 -19.65 -5.28 -13.47
CA GLU A 153 -20.64 -6.22 -14.01
C GLU A 153 -20.11 -6.99 -15.22
N ILE A 154 -19.36 -6.32 -16.11
CA ILE A 154 -18.75 -6.93 -17.30
C ILE A 154 -17.66 -7.95 -16.91
N ILE A 155 -16.90 -7.67 -15.84
CA ILE A 155 -15.80 -8.53 -15.38
C ILE A 155 -16.34 -9.84 -14.76
N ASN A 156 -17.58 -9.82 -14.24
CA ASN A 156 -18.28 -10.97 -13.69
C ASN A 156 -17.46 -11.75 -12.63
N LYS A 157 -16.88 -11.03 -11.66
CA LYS A 157 -16.14 -11.60 -10.51
C LYS A 157 -16.63 -10.97 -9.21
N PRO A 158 -16.51 -11.65 -8.04
CA PRO A 158 -17.05 -11.16 -6.78
C PRO A 158 -16.15 -10.11 -6.11
N ILE A 159 -15.98 -8.98 -6.78
CA ILE A 159 -15.07 -7.89 -6.43
C ILE A 159 -15.66 -7.08 -5.27
N GLY A 160 -14.85 -6.76 -4.26
CA GLY A 160 -15.26 -5.85 -3.21
C GLY A 160 -15.29 -4.40 -3.70
N ILE A 161 -16.25 -3.60 -3.22
CA ILE A 161 -16.37 -2.19 -3.57
C ILE A 161 -16.38 -1.37 -2.29
N TYR A 162 -15.43 -0.45 -2.19
CA TYR A 162 -15.29 0.49 -1.09
C TYR A 162 -15.35 1.91 -1.61
N VAL A 163 -16.07 2.77 -0.90
CA VAL A 163 -16.21 4.19 -1.24
C VAL A 163 -15.56 5.04 -0.15
N LEU A 164 -14.55 5.82 -0.53
CA LEU A 164 -13.95 6.83 0.34
C LEU A 164 -14.80 8.11 0.29
N GLN A 165 -15.51 8.37 1.38
CA GLN A 165 -16.40 9.53 1.51
C GLN A 165 -15.59 10.82 1.72
N ASN A 166 -16.20 11.97 1.40
CA ASN A 166 -15.56 13.30 1.54
C ASN A 166 -15.19 13.63 3.00
N ASN A 167 -15.91 13.06 3.97
CA ASN A 167 -15.57 13.19 5.39
C ASN A 167 -14.37 12.32 5.82
N GLY A 168 -13.83 11.47 4.94
CA GLY A 168 -12.73 10.54 5.21
C GLY A 168 -13.15 9.17 5.78
N SER A 169 -14.45 8.89 5.87
CA SER A 169 -14.93 7.54 6.23
C SER A 169 -14.91 6.59 5.03
N LEU A 170 -14.65 5.31 5.27
CA LEU A 170 -14.70 4.28 4.25
C LEU A 170 -16.02 3.50 4.35
N SER A 171 -16.83 3.56 3.31
CA SER A 171 -18.09 2.80 3.22
C SER A 171 -17.86 1.51 2.45
N ILE A 172 -18.43 0.40 2.93
CA ILE A 172 -18.40 -0.89 2.24
C ILE A 172 -19.71 -1.02 1.46
N ILE A 173 -19.63 -0.98 0.13
CA ILE A 173 -20.79 -1.18 -0.75
C ILE A 173 -20.96 -2.69 -1.00
N GLN A 174 -19.86 -3.37 -1.31
CA GLN A 174 -19.81 -4.80 -1.54
C GLN A 174 -18.57 -5.41 -0.87
N LYS A 175 -18.74 -6.50 -0.11
CA LYS A 175 -17.60 -7.23 0.44
C LYS A 175 -17.01 -8.18 -0.63
N PRO A 176 -15.69 -8.30 -0.75
CA PRO A 176 -15.09 -9.27 -1.67
C PRO A 176 -15.36 -10.69 -1.19
N LEU A 177 -15.63 -11.61 -2.12
CA LEU A 177 -15.73 -13.05 -1.84
C LEU A 177 -14.54 -13.79 -2.41
N LYS A 178 -14.29 -15.00 -1.90
CA LYS A 178 -13.24 -15.88 -2.39
C LYS A 178 -13.53 -16.25 -3.85
N TYR A 179 -12.54 -16.10 -4.72
CA TYR A 179 -12.55 -16.54 -6.10
C TYR A 179 -11.16 -17.06 -6.48
N SER A 180 -11.00 -18.38 -6.46
CA SER A 180 -9.71 -19.06 -6.68
C SER A 180 -9.49 -19.52 -8.12
N ASP A 181 -10.51 -19.51 -8.97
CA ASP A 181 -10.48 -20.11 -10.30
C ASP A 181 -9.47 -19.46 -11.26
N SER A 182 -9.09 -18.21 -10.98
CA SER A 182 -8.06 -17.49 -11.75
C SER A 182 -6.65 -17.61 -11.20
N LEU A 183 -6.44 -18.22 -10.02
CA LEU A 183 -5.11 -18.31 -9.41
C LEU A 183 -4.14 -19.08 -10.32
N ASP A 184 -2.96 -18.50 -10.55
CA ASP A 184 -1.92 -19.08 -11.39
C ASP A 184 -0.64 -19.27 -10.56
N LYS A 185 -0.25 -20.53 -10.34
CA LYS A 185 0.97 -20.87 -9.59
C LYS A 185 2.23 -20.24 -10.19
N ASN A 186 2.30 -20.01 -11.50
CA ASN A 186 3.44 -19.33 -12.13
C ASN A 186 3.50 -17.86 -11.74
N ILE A 187 2.34 -17.20 -11.68
CA ILE A 187 2.26 -15.79 -11.27
C ILE A 187 2.56 -15.66 -9.79
N ILE A 188 1.99 -16.54 -8.95
CA ILE A 188 2.28 -16.60 -7.52
C ILE A 188 3.79 -16.80 -7.27
N PHE A 189 4.42 -17.74 -7.99
CA PHE A 189 5.86 -17.98 -7.85
C PHE A 189 6.70 -16.75 -8.20
N LYS A 190 6.34 -16.01 -9.25
CA LYS A 190 7.04 -14.78 -9.67
C LYS A 190 6.96 -13.65 -8.66
N ILE A 191 5.95 -13.63 -7.79
CA ILE A 191 5.80 -12.62 -6.74
C ILE A 191 6.75 -12.91 -5.57
N LEU A 192 7.07 -14.18 -5.33
CA LEU A 192 7.94 -14.60 -4.23
C LEU A 192 9.39 -14.17 -4.48
N ARG A 193 10.03 -13.66 -3.43
CA ARG A 193 11.48 -13.43 -3.40
C ARG A 193 12.19 -14.78 -3.29
N LYS A 194 13.47 -14.83 -3.66
CA LYS A 194 14.28 -16.05 -3.59
C LYS A 194 14.17 -16.80 -2.27
N SER A 195 14.42 -16.11 -1.17
CA SER A 195 14.32 -16.69 0.17
C SER A 195 12.92 -17.20 0.52
N GLU A 196 11.88 -16.63 -0.07
CA GLU A 196 10.50 -16.99 0.22
C GLU A 196 10.08 -18.26 -0.52
N TYR A 197 10.38 -18.39 -1.81
CA TYR A 197 10.11 -19.65 -2.52
C TYR A 197 11.02 -20.79 -2.03
N GLU A 198 12.26 -20.49 -1.65
CA GLU A 198 13.15 -21.49 -1.02
C GLU A 198 12.58 -21.98 0.30
N SER A 199 12.06 -21.07 1.13
CA SER A 199 11.40 -21.44 2.38
C SER A 199 10.18 -22.34 2.15
N ILE A 200 9.41 -22.11 1.09
CA ILE A 200 8.26 -22.95 0.73
C ILE A 200 8.73 -24.34 0.29
N ILE A 201 9.71 -24.41 -0.61
CA ILE A 201 10.24 -25.68 -1.13
C ILE A 201 10.84 -26.51 0.00
N MET A 202 11.67 -25.89 0.84
CA MET A 202 12.26 -26.53 2.01
C MET A 202 11.19 -27.07 2.98
N GLN A 203 10.11 -26.30 3.21
CA GLN A 203 9.02 -26.74 4.07
C GLN A 203 8.24 -27.93 3.50
N VAL A 204 8.10 -28.01 2.18
CA VAL A 204 7.33 -29.08 1.51
C VAL A 204 8.16 -30.34 1.30
N TYR A 205 9.41 -30.20 0.86
CA TYR A 205 10.25 -31.32 0.41
C TYR A 205 11.39 -31.66 1.37
N GLY A 206 11.70 -30.79 2.34
CA GLY A 206 12.79 -30.99 3.30
C GLY A 206 14.19 -30.67 2.75
N GLU A 207 14.30 -30.35 1.47
CA GLU A 207 15.56 -30.01 0.81
C GLU A 207 15.37 -29.01 -0.34
N LEU A 208 16.47 -28.38 -0.75
CA LEU A 208 16.53 -27.52 -1.94
C LEU A 208 17.23 -28.24 -3.10
N PRO A 209 16.90 -27.91 -4.36
CA PRO A 209 17.54 -28.52 -5.52
C PRO A 209 19.06 -28.42 -5.49
N GLN A 210 19.73 -29.58 -5.59
CA GLN A 210 21.19 -29.67 -5.74
C GLN A 210 21.58 -29.56 -7.23
N VAL A 211 21.36 -28.39 -7.81
CA VAL A 211 21.63 -28.11 -9.23
C VAL A 211 22.52 -26.86 -9.40
N THR A 212 23.03 -26.65 -10.61
CA THR A 212 23.82 -25.45 -10.92
C THR A 212 22.97 -24.17 -10.77
N GLN A 213 23.63 -23.03 -10.50
CA GLN A 213 22.96 -21.74 -10.38
C GLN A 213 22.12 -21.38 -11.60
N PHE A 214 22.57 -21.77 -12.81
CA PHE A 214 21.85 -21.57 -14.06
C PHE A 214 20.48 -22.29 -14.10
N LYS A 215 20.38 -23.49 -13.50
CA LYS A 215 19.14 -24.28 -13.47
C LYS A 215 18.29 -24.07 -12.22
N TYR A 216 18.83 -23.38 -11.22
CA TYR A 216 18.24 -23.31 -9.88
C TYR A 216 16.83 -22.73 -9.86
N TYR A 217 16.61 -21.60 -10.55
CA TYR A 217 15.30 -20.95 -10.60
C TYR A 217 14.25 -21.85 -11.27
N SER A 218 14.59 -22.45 -12.42
CA SER A 218 13.68 -23.35 -13.13
C SER A 218 13.35 -24.60 -12.33
N GLU A 219 14.32 -25.16 -11.59
CA GLU A 219 14.06 -26.35 -10.79
C GLU A 219 13.22 -26.05 -9.56
N CYS A 220 13.45 -24.90 -8.92
CA CYS A 220 12.58 -24.41 -7.85
C CYS A 220 11.13 -24.20 -8.34
N LEU A 221 10.96 -23.60 -9.54
CA LEU A 221 9.64 -23.45 -10.16
C LEU A 221 9.00 -24.82 -10.42
N ASN A 222 9.74 -25.78 -10.98
CA ASN A 222 9.25 -27.13 -11.23
C ASN A 222 8.74 -27.80 -9.96
N LEU A 223 9.50 -27.73 -8.86
CA LEU A 223 9.10 -28.26 -7.56
C LEU A 223 7.87 -27.53 -7.01
N PHE A 224 7.82 -26.21 -7.11
CA PHE A 224 6.70 -25.40 -6.64
C PHE A 224 5.41 -25.72 -7.41
N LEU A 225 5.49 -25.87 -8.73
CA LEU A 225 4.33 -26.21 -9.57
C LEU A 225 3.74 -27.59 -9.29
N LYS A 226 4.51 -28.51 -8.69
CA LYS A 226 4.01 -29.84 -8.27
C LYS A 226 3.19 -29.80 -6.98
N VAL A 227 3.27 -28.72 -6.20
CA VAL A 227 2.49 -28.57 -4.96
C VAL A 227 1.04 -28.23 -5.30
N ASP A 228 0.10 -28.76 -4.50
CA ASP A 228 -1.32 -28.46 -4.63
C ASP A 228 -1.60 -26.95 -4.51
N LEU A 229 -2.59 -26.45 -5.27
CA LEU A 229 -2.86 -25.01 -5.36
C LEU A 229 -3.27 -24.41 -4.01
N ASP A 230 -4.15 -25.07 -3.25
CA ASP A 230 -4.60 -24.54 -1.95
C ASP A 230 -3.42 -24.48 -0.98
N LYS A 231 -2.57 -25.51 -0.98
CA LYS A 231 -1.36 -25.52 -0.14
C LYS A 231 -0.35 -24.45 -0.57
N VAL A 232 -0.13 -24.27 -1.88
CA VAL A 232 0.72 -23.19 -2.41
C VAL A 232 0.21 -21.83 -1.97
N TYR A 233 -1.09 -21.60 -2.08
CA TYR A 233 -1.68 -20.31 -1.76
C TYR A 233 -1.56 -20.01 -0.26
N GLU A 234 -1.84 -20.98 0.61
CA GLU A 234 -1.62 -20.86 2.05
C GLU A 234 -0.17 -20.46 2.38
N LEU A 235 0.80 -21.18 1.81
CA LEU A 235 2.23 -20.94 2.04
C LEU A 235 2.69 -19.59 1.45
N PHE A 236 2.15 -19.20 0.30
CA PHE A 236 2.39 -17.90 -0.33
C PHE A 236 1.96 -16.75 0.58
N ILE A 237 0.73 -16.80 1.10
CA ILE A 237 0.22 -15.77 2.03
C ILE A 237 1.04 -15.74 3.33
N ALA A 238 1.44 -16.92 3.84
CA ALA A 238 2.31 -17.01 5.01
C ALA A 238 3.68 -16.36 4.80
N GLN A 239 4.29 -16.47 3.61
CA GLN A 239 5.54 -15.77 3.29
C GLN A 239 5.34 -14.27 3.15
N LEU A 240 4.30 -13.82 2.44
CA LEU A 240 4.00 -12.39 2.28
C LEU A 240 3.78 -11.70 3.63
N LYS A 241 3.14 -12.37 4.58
CA LYS A 241 2.93 -11.86 5.94
C LYS A 241 4.24 -11.54 6.69
N LYS A 242 5.36 -12.19 6.33
CA LYS A 242 6.67 -11.96 6.96
C LYS A 242 7.42 -10.73 6.43
N ARG A 243 6.93 -10.09 5.35
CA ARG A 243 7.65 -8.99 4.68
C ARG A 243 7.70 -7.69 5.48
N THR A 244 6.79 -7.48 6.41
CA THR A 244 6.73 -6.24 7.18
C THR A 244 7.30 -6.41 8.58
N LYS A 245 8.15 -5.45 8.98
CA LYS A 245 8.68 -5.31 10.33
C LYS A 245 8.45 -3.86 10.76
N VAL A 246 7.46 -3.64 11.61
CA VAL A 246 7.10 -2.32 12.12
C VAL A 246 7.26 -2.31 13.63
N GLU A 247 8.06 -1.37 14.14
CA GLU A 247 8.21 -1.11 15.57
C GLU A 247 6.90 -0.53 16.13
N LYS A 248 6.06 -1.40 16.68
CA LYS A 248 4.65 -1.09 16.97
C LYS A 248 4.47 0.07 17.93
N GLU A 249 5.26 0.11 19.01
CA GLU A 249 5.14 1.13 20.05
C GLU A 249 5.49 2.53 19.49
N LEU A 250 6.56 2.60 18.71
CA LEU A 250 6.98 3.85 18.06
C LEU A 250 6.00 4.26 16.96
N TYR A 251 5.51 3.30 16.18
CA TYR A 251 4.57 3.54 15.09
C TYR A 251 3.20 4.07 15.56
N GLN A 252 2.75 3.69 16.75
CA GLN A 252 1.49 4.19 17.32
C GLN A 252 1.52 5.71 17.47
N ASN A 253 2.66 6.27 17.86
CA ASN A 253 2.86 7.70 18.09
C ASN A 253 3.01 8.53 16.79
N VAL A 254 3.14 7.88 15.63
CA VAL A 254 3.20 8.60 14.35
C VAL A 254 1.86 9.27 14.05
N PRO A 255 1.84 10.57 13.66
CA PRO A 255 0.64 11.29 13.22
C PRO A 255 -0.12 10.57 12.11
N TYR A 256 -1.45 10.71 12.09
CA TYR A 256 -2.35 10.06 11.12
C TYR A 256 -1.88 10.29 9.67
N GLU A 257 -1.47 11.53 9.39
CA GLU A 257 -1.05 12.04 8.09
C GLU A 257 0.21 11.39 7.54
N LEU A 258 1.00 10.72 8.39
CA LEU A 258 2.32 10.16 8.05
C LEU A 258 2.40 8.65 8.20
N LYS A 259 1.33 8.02 8.68
CA LYS A 259 1.30 6.60 9.00
C LYS A 259 1.61 5.72 7.80
N PHE A 260 1.20 6.08 6.58
CA PHE A 260 1.55 5.31 5.39
C PHE A 260 3.04 5.33 5.07
N LEU A 261 3.66 6.51 5.10
CA LEU A 261 5.09 6.64 4.79
C LEU A 261 5.93 5.85 5.77
N THR A 262 5.75 6.15 7.05
CA THR A 262 6.52 5.52 8.13
C THR A 262 6.37 3.99 8.15
N TYR A 263 5.17 3.46 7.84
CA TYR A 263 4.91 2.02 7.77
C TYR A 263 5.74 1.31 6.68
N PHE A 264 5.95 1.96 5.53
CA PHE A 264 6.64 1.37 4.37
C PHE A 264 8.08 1.88 4.17
N MET A 265 8.62 2.64 5.14
CA MET A 265 9.97 3.20 5.07
C MET A 265 11.05 2.37 5.78
N ASP A 266 10.67 1.28 6.43
CA ASP A 266 11.59 0.43 7.22
C ASP A 266 12.38 1.25 8.27
N LEU A 267 11.69 2.14 8.97
CA LEU A 267 12.30 3.05 9.94
C LEU A 267 12.83 2.29 11.17
N LYS A 268 14.02 2.69 11.62
CA LYS A 268 14.64 2.24 12.87
C LYS A 268 14.32 3.21 14.01
N GLU A 269 14.58 2.80 15.25
CA GLU A 269 14.38 3.64 16.45
C GLU A 269 15.03 5.04 16.35
N ALA A 270 16.25 5.12 15.82
CA ALA A 270 16.91 6.39 15.57
C ALA A 270 16.15 7.28 14.57
N ASP A 271 15.54 6.69 13.54
CA ASP A 271 14.75 7.42 12.55
C ASP A 271 13.47 7.97 13.19
N TYR A 272 12.79 7.19 14.04
CA TYR A 272 11.63 7.65 14.80
C TYR A 272 11.98 8.81 15.74
N SER A 273 13.15 8.75 16.37
CA SER A 273 13.62 9.82 17.25
C SER A 273 13.86 11.12 16.48
N ARG A 274 14.51 11.06 15.31
CA ARG A 274 14.71 12.21 14.42
C ARG A 274 13.39 12.75 13.89
N LEU A 275 12.48 11.87 13.46
CA LEU A 275 11.14 12.25 13.04
C LEU A 275 10.40 13.00 14.14
N ASN A 276 10.44 12.48 15.38
CA ASN A 276 9.79 13.12 16.51
C ASN A 276 10.38 14.51 16.80
N SER A 277 11.71 14.65 16.77
CA SER A 277 12.38 15.95 16.90
C SER A 277 11.89 16.93 15.83
N PHE A 278 11.91 16.52 14.56
CA PHE A 278 11.45 17.35 13.45
C PHE A 278 9.99 17.78 13.62
N LEU A 279 9.08 16.86 13.97
CA LEU A 279 7.65 17.13 14.08
C LEU A 279 7.33 18.20 15.12
N TYR A 280 8.10 18.26 16.21
CA TYR A 280 7.86 19.18 17.32
C TYR A 280 8.74 20.43 17.30
N ASN A 281 9.68 20.53 16.35
CA ASN A 281 10.40 21.76 16.04
C ASN A 281 9.51 22.75 15.25
N GLN A 282 9.80 24.04 15.42
CA GLN A 282 9.16 25.11 14.64
C GLN A 282 9.66 25.11 13.20
N PHE A 283 8.82 25.58 12.28
CA PHE A 283 9.19 25.71 10.88
C PHE A 283 10.44 26.59 10.69
N GLY A 284 11.45 26.05 10.01
CA GLY A 284 12.71 26.75 9.77
C GLY A 284 13.68 26.78 10.97
N GLY A 285 13.32 26.17 12.11
CA GLY A 285 14.23 25.95 13.23
C GLY A 285 15.02 24.64 13.08
N MET A 286 16.30 24.66 13.48
CA MET A 286 17.10 23.44 13.74
C MET A 286 16.62 22.74 15.00
#